data_AF-A0A2R6BET4-F1
#
_entry.id   AF-A0A2R6BET4-F1
#
_cell.length_a   1.000
_cell.length_b   1.000
_cell.length_c   1.000
_cell.angle_alpha   90.00
_cell.angle_beta   90.00
_cell.angle_gamma   90.00
#
_symmetry.space_group_name_H-M   'P 1'
#
loop_
_entity.id
_entity.type
_entity.pdbx_description
1 polymer ?
#
loop_
_entity_poly.entity_id
_entity_poly.type
_entity_poly.pdbx_seq_one_letter_code
_entity_poly.pdbx_strand_id
1 'polypeptide(L)'
;MTQKGFGDEPQKKEVGGSSAKSTTTVFVRETTGLVKTVSFLDAVMLNIANMSAGAALAVLGFTLVNIPEISGLNLVIASLIALALSVPQVIVYTILTQKIPRTGGDYVWISRALGGWIGAPLSFAGYTMETLAYLALIAISTVFAIGSVGVALGFQNMLGLALPGGIPGSQPLSQMLIAWTIYASLIALNIVRPKAGYKLVSAFTLFGILTTILGILVILYAGRPGIASYINSLGAGISYQQLASSYKGGFFSLYPTIFVLPFFAAFVYPWVNAAPAVASEIKGKSALKWNIAISSVIVALLLTSALGVMYYVGGMGFVNMAMSNPKLVFDYSFNFWTLAMGVAPNAFISWLIGLGWIVWSLGILAYGIIVFARYAFAQAFDRYLPEKLAYISPKYGSPVTAHLVDLLVTIALVGLAVYFYGSLQALFGAVMISMAYFAFVGIAAAIHSKKQSGITKQALFFCGMAMAAIFSFIVYQIVSNPGVWGVNELSYSYVVFELVLGFLIYAYSKRINAKKGVNIDLAFKEIPPD
;
A
#
# COMPACT_ATOMS: atom_id res chain seq x y z
N MET A 1 -66.84 -22.28 -30.51
CA MET A 1 -66.28 -23.36 -29.67
C MET A 1 -65.82 -24.48 -30.60
N THR A 2 -64.67 -24.35 -31.28
CA THR A 2 -63.31 -24.79 -30.87
C THR A 2 -63.21 -26.23 -30.39
N GLN A 3 -62.75 -27.13 -31.26
CA GLN A 3 -61.55 -27.97 -31.09
C GLN A 3 -61.34 -28.82 -32.35
N LYS A 4 -60.18 -28.69 -33.01
CA LYS A 4 -59.70 -29.63 -34.03
C LYS A 4 -58.21 -29.88 -33.80
N GLY A 5 -57.85 -31.14 -33.98
CA GLY A 5 -56.65 -31.81 -33.49
C GLY A 5 -55.32 -31.25 -33.97
N PHE A 6 -54.33 -31.47 -33.10
CA PHE A 6 -52.91 -31.30 -33.34
C PHE A 6 -52.42 -32.20 -34.46
N GLY A 7 -51.68 -31.60 -35.39
CA GLY A 7 -50.83 -32.27 -36.38
C GLY A 7 -49.51 -31.51 -36.51
N ASP A 8 -48.48 -32.31 -36.80
CA ASP A 8 -47.19 -31.98 -37.41
C ASP A 8 -46.01 -31.53 -36.53
N GLU A 9 -45.10 -32.49 -36.37
CA GLU A 9 -43.69 -32.33 -36.00
C GLU A 9 -42.96 -31.34 -36.92
N PRO A 10 -42.12 -30.43 -36.39
CA PRO A 10 -41.18 -29.70 -37.22
C PRO A 10 -39.89 -30.50 -37.42
N GLN A 11 -39.63 -30.85 -38.68
CA GLN A 11 -38.36 -31.37 -39.18
C GLN A 11 -37.16 -30.56 -38.65
N LYS A 12 -36.19 -31.26 -38.04
CA LYS A 12 -34.85 -30.74 -37.78
C LYS A 12 -34.19 -30.37 -39.10
N LYS A 13 -34.08 -29.07 -39.37
CA LYS A 13 -33.12 -28.55 -40.36
C LYS A 13 -31.71 -28.72 -39.81
N GLU A 14 -30.95 -29.63 -40.39
CA GLU A 14 -29.50 -29.61 -40.36
C GLU A 14 -29.03 -28.30 -41.00
N VAL A 15 -28.60 -27.36 -40.16
CA VAL A 15 -27.81 -26.21 -40.62
C VAL A 15 -26.36 -26.64 -40.48
N GLY A 16 -25.74 -26.83 -41.64
CA GLY A 16 -24.36 -27.28 -41.80
C GLY A 16 -23.38 -26.48 -40.94
N GLY A 17 -22.36 -27.19 -40.48
CA GLY A 17 -21.23 -26.64 -39.75
C GLY A 17 -20.59 -25.51 -40.52
N SER A 18 -20.93 -24.28 -40.13
CA SER A 18 -20.05 -23.15 -40.32
C SER A 18 -18.79 -23.47 -39.53
N SER A 19 -17.68 -23.65 -40.24
CA SER A 19 -16.35 -23.70 -39.67
C SER A 19 -16.22 -22.52 -38.71
N ALA A 20 -16.23 -22.80 -37.41
CA ALA A 20 -15.87 -21.83 -36.40
C ALA A 20 -14.44 -21.39 -36.70
N LYS A 21 -14.29 -20.28 -37.43
CA LYS A 21 -13.07 -19.49 -37.38
C LYS A 21 -12.88 -19.19 -35.91
N SER A 22 -11.94 -19.88 -35.29
CA SER A 22 -11.32 -19.48 -34.03
C SER A 22 -10.91 -18.03 -34.20
N THR A 23 -11.79 -17.09 -33.83
CA THR A 23 -11.42 -15.70 -33.61
C THR A 23 -10.48 -15.75 -32.44
N THR A 24 -9.18 -15.78 -32.73
CA THR A 24 -8.14 -15.76 -31.73
C THR A 24 -8.34 -14.51 -30.89
N THR A 25 -8.92 -14.68 -29.70
CA THR A 25 -9.26 -13.56 -28.82
C THR A 25 -7.97 -12.93 -28.32
N VAL A 26 -7.85 -11.61 -28.47
CA VAL A 26 -6.67 -10.85 -28.04
C VAL A 26 -6.43 -11.02 -26.53
N PHE A 27 -7.51 -10.99 -25.76
CA PHE A 27 -7.52 -11.27 -24.33
C PHE A 27 -7.72 -12.77 -24.03
N VAL A 28 -7.46 -13.17 -22.78
CA VAL A 28 -7.66 -14.57 -22.32
C VAL A 28 -9.12 -15.03 -22.47
N ARG A 29 -10.09 -14.12 -22.33
CA ARG A 29 -11.53 -14.37 -22.55
C ARG A 29 -12.28 -13.06 -22.85
N GLU A 30 -13.54 -13.15 -23.27
CA GLU A 30 -14.38 -12.02 -23.69
C GLU A 30 -14.93 -11.16 -22.54
N THR A 31 -15.00 -11.69 -21.31
CA THR A 31 -15.46 -10.94 -20.13
C THR A 31 -14.56 -11.20 -18.93
N THR A 32 -14.40 -10.22 -18.04
CA THR A 32 -13.57 -10.43 -16.84
C THR A 32 -14.24 -11.36 -15.84
N GLY A 33 -15.57 -11.48 -15.89
CA GLY A 33 -16.35 -12.26 -14.91
C GLY A 33 -16.39 -11.65 -13.51
N LEU A 34 -15.83 -10.44 -13.33
CA LEU A 34 -15.89 -9.71 -12.07
C LEU A 34 -17.23 -8.99 -11.94
N VAL A 35 -17.80 -9.03 -10.74
CA VAL A 35 -19.13 -8.47 -10.47
C VAL A 35 -18.97 -7.17 -9.70
N LYS A 36 -19.75 -6.15 -10.08
CA LYS A 36 -19.85 -4.88 -9.35
C LYS A 36 -20.37 -5.11 -7.93
N THR A 37 -19.46 -5.10 -6.97
CA THR A 37 -19.75 -5.39 -5.56
C THR A 37 -19.23 -4.33 -4.61
N VAL A 38 -18.27 -3.51 -5.03
CA VAL A 38 -17.56 -2.53 -4.18
C VAL A 38 -18.42 -1.26 -4.02
N SER A 39 -18.74 -0.92 -2.78
CA SER A 39 -19.49 0.30 -2.45
C SER A 39 -18.60 1.54 -2.44
N PHE A 40 -19.22 2.72 -2.29
CA PHE A 40 -18.50 3.98 -2.10
C PHE A 40 -17.56 3.94 -0.89
N LEU A 41 -18.08 3.45 0.25
CA LEU A 41 -17.31 3.34 1.48
C LEU A 41 -16.14 2.38 1.31
N ASP A 42 -16.37 1.22 0.67
CA ASP A 42 -15.30 0.24 0.43
C ASP A 42 -14.18 0.84 -0.44
N ALA A 43 -14.52 1.59 -1.50
CA ALA A 43 -13.53 2.26 -2.33
C ALA A 43 -12.70 3.31 -1.55
N VAL A 44 -13.36 4.11 -0.68
CA VAL A 44 -12.63 5.07 0.18
C VAL A 44 -11.74 4.33 1.17
N MET A 45 -12.25 3.29 1.85
CA MET A 45 -11.49 2.53 2.85
C MET A 45 -10.32 1.76 2.26
N LEU A 46 -10.44 1.25 1.03
CA LEU A 46 -9.34 0.61 0.30
C LEU A 46 -8.16 1.59 0.09
N ASN A 47 -8.43 2.82 -0.34
CA ASN A 47 -7.38 3.82 -0.50
C ASN A 47 -6.81 4.29 0.85
N ILE A 48 -7.64 4.44 1.88
CA ILE A 48 -7.13 4.80 3.22
C ILE A 48 -6.24 3.68 3.78
N ALA A 49 -6.61 2.41 3.55
CA ALA A 49 -5.78 1.29 3.94
C ALA A 49 -4.43 1.29 3.17
N ASN A 50 -4.48 1.62 1.88
CA ASN A 50 -3.28 1.74 1.04
C ASN A 50 -2.35 2.88 1.52
N MET A 51 -2.91 4.06 1.79
CA MET A 51 -2.20 5.17 2.42
C MET A 51 -2.06 4.93 3.94
N SER A 52 -1.19 4.00 4.27
CA SER A 52 -0.98 3.33 5.56
C SER A 52 -0.53 4.25 6.71
N ALA A 53 -1.29 5.29 7.03
CA ALA A 53 -0.95 6.30 8.05
C ALA A 53 -0.76 5.70 9.44
N GLY A 54 -1.52 4.66 9.80
CA GLY A 54 -1.34 3.95 11.07
C GLY A 54 0.03 3.29 11.19
N ALA A 55 0.51 2.66 10.11
CA ALA A 55 1.86 2.10 10.05
C ALA A 55 2.92 3.22 10.06
N ALA A 56 2.72 4.31 9.32
CA ALA A 56 3.61 5.47 9.32
C ALA A 56 3.80 6.03 10.74
N LEU A 57 2.72 6.24 11.49
CA LEU A 57 2.77 6.73 12.88
C LEU A 57 3.52 5.80 13.84
N ALA A 58 3.55 4.50 13.54
CA ALA A 58 4.27 3.50 14.32
C ALA A 58 5.76 3.46 14.01
N VAL A 59 6.12 3.55 12.72
CA VAL A 59 7.49 3.24 12.25
C VAL A 59 8.35 4.47 12.04
N LEU A 60 7.81 5.68 12.22
CA LEU A 60 8.53 6.94 12.03
C LEU A 60 9.82 7.01 12.86
N GLY A 61 9.80 6.56 14.12
CA GLY A 61 10.99 6.54 14.99
C GLY A 61 12.15 5.74 14.39
N PHE A 62 11.87 4.59 13.77
CA PHE A 62 12.89 3.78 13.09
C PHE A 62 13.56 4.53 11.94
N THR A 63 12.86 5.46 11.29
CA THR A 63 13.45 6.31 10.25
C THR A 63 14.24 7.46 10.87
N LEU A 64 13.68 8.14 11.88
CA LEU A 64 14.29 9.34 12.46
C LEU A 64 15.59 9.06 13.21
N VAL A 65 15.80 7.86 13.76
CA VAL A 65 17.10 7.45 14.32
C VAL A 65 18.22 7.41 13.28
N ASN A 66 17.88 7.28 11.99
CA ASN A 66 18.83 7.21 10.88
C ASN A 66 18.97 8.55 10.13
N ILE A 67 18.15 9.55 10.43
CA ILE A 67 18.23 10.85 9.75
C ILE A 67 19.46 11.62 10.27
N PRO A 68 20.35 12.13 9.39
CA PRO A 68 21.57 12.83 9.80
C PRO A 68 21.32 14.11 10.60
N GLU A 69 20.25 14.83 10.29
CA GLU A 69 19.92 16.12 10.89
C GLU A 69 18.43 16.22 11.22
N ILE A 70 18.12 16.39 12.50
CA ILE A 70 16.75 16.62 13.01
C ILE A 70 16.50 18.06 13.45
N SER A 71 17.55 18.91 13.37
CA SER A 71 17.48 20.32 13.77
C SER A 71 16.58 21.10 12.82
N GLY A 72 15.48 21.64 13.33
CA GLY A 72 14.47 22.32 12.51
C GLY A 72 13.57 21.37 11.71
N LEU A 73 13.67 20.05 11.89
CA LEU A 73 12.74 19.10 11.28
C LEU A 73 11.33 19.36 11.79
N ASN A 74 10.41 19.68 10.88
CA ASN A 74 9.00 19.85 11.22
C ASN A 74 8.14 18.81 10.48
N LEU A 75 7.76 17.75 11.20
CA LEU A 75 6.99 16.63 10.65
C LEU A 75 5.59 17.03 10.16
N VAL A 76 4.97 18.05 10.78
CA VAL A 76 3.66 18.58 10.36
C VAL A 76 3.79 19.32 9.03
N ILE A 77 4.82 20.17 8.89
CA ILE A 77 5.08 20.85 7.62
C ILE A 77 5.49 19.84 6.55
N ALA A 78 6.30 18.84 6.90
CA ALA A 78 6.69 17.77 5.98
C ALA A 78 5.47 16.98 5.46
N SER A 79 4.52 16.62 6.33
CA SER A 79 3.30 15.92 5.91
C SER A 79 2.44 16.78 4.99
N LEU A 80 2.34 18.08 5.25
CA LEU A 80 1.62 19.03 4.38
C LEU A 80 2.30 19.24 3.02
N ILE A 81 3.64 19.31 2.99
CA ILE A 81 4.40 19.35 1.73
C ILE A 81 4.18 18.06 0.96
N ALA A 82 4.26 16.90 1.62
CA ALA A 82 4.04 15.61 0.97
C ALA A 82 2.61 15.49 0.40
N LEU A 83 1.59 15.98 1.12
CA LEU A 83 0.23 16.10 0.60
C LEU A 83 0.20 16.98 -0.66
N ALA A 84 0.78 18.18 -0.61
CA ALA A 84 0.79 19.11 -1.73
C ALA A 84 1.46 18.49 -2.97
N LEU A 85 2.57 17.78 -2.78
CA LEU A 85 3.28 17.07 -3.84
C LEU A 85 2.50 15.87 -4.42
N SER A 86 1.54 15.32 -3.67
CA SER A 86 0.67 14.23 -4.14
C SER A 86 -0.55 14.71 -4.95
N VAL A 87 -0.91 16.00 -4.87
CA VAL A 87 -2.08 16.56 -5.57
C VAL A 87 -2.06 16.29 -7.08
N PRO A 88 -0.93 16.45 -7.80
CA PRO A 88 -0.87 16.09 -9.22
C PRO A 88 -1.26 14.64 -9.50
N GLN A 89 -0.82 13.69 -8.66
CA GLN A 89 -1.19 12.29 -8.79
C GLN A 89 -2.68 12.08 -8.50
N VAL A 90 -3.21 12.68 -7.44
CA VAL A 90 -4.65 12.59 -7.10
C VAL A 90 -5.51 13.04 -8.27
N ILE A 91 -5.14 14.13 -8.95
CA ILE A 91 -5.84 14.62 -10.14
C ILE A 91 -5.75 13.61 -11.30
N VAL A 92 -4.53 13.15 -11.64
CA VAL A 92 -4.30 12.18 -12.72
C VAL A 92 -5.11 10.91 -12.50
N TYR A 93 -5.01 10.31 -11.31
CA TYR A 93 -5.69 9.07 -10.97
C TYR A 93 -7.21 9.25 -10.94
N THR A 94 -7.71 10.39 -10.46
CA THR A 94 -9.15 10.69 -10.46
C THR A 94 -9.70 10.78 -11.89
N ILE A 95 -8.98 11.43 -12.81
CA ILE A 95 -9.40 11.54 -14.21
C ILE A 95 -9.34 10.19 -14.92
N LEU A 96 -8.23 9.47 -14.79
CA LEU A 96 -8.02 8.21 -15.50
C LEU A 96 -8.91 7.08 -14.98
N THR A 97 -9.16 7.02 -13.67
CA THR A 97 -10.10 6.03 -13.09
C THR A 97 -11.52 6.23 -13.60
N GLN A 98 -11.96 7.48 -13.80
CA GLN A 98 -13.29 7.75 -14.37
C GLN A 98 -13.38 7.42 -15.86
N LYS A 99 -12.30 7.63 -16.61
CA LYS A 99 -12.27 7.43 -18.07
C LYS A 99 -11.98 5.99 -18.48
N ILE A 100 -11.17 5.28 -17.70
CA ILE A 100 -10.72 3.90 -17.95
C ILE A 100 -10.90 3.08 -16.65
N PRO A 101 -12.16 2.81 -16.22
CA PRO A 101 -12.47 2.10 -14.97
C PRO A 101 -12.30 0.58 -15.14
N ARG A 102 -11.06 0.11 -15.33
CA ARG A 102 -10.74 -1.31 -15.57
C ARG A 102 -9.94 -1.91 -14.42
N THR A 103 -10.09 -3.23 -14.23
CA THR A 103 -9.29 -4.00 -13.27
C THR A 103 -7.80 -3.83 -13.55
N GLY A 104 -7.01 -3.69 -12.48
CA GLY A 104 -5.58 -3.41 -12.56
C GLY A 104 -5.24 -1.92 -12.64
N GLY A 105 -6.22 -1.04 -12.80
CA GLY A 105 -6.04 0.41 -12.63
C GLY A 105 -4.93 1.00 -13.50
N ASP A 106 -3.89 1.54 -12.84
CA ASP A 106 -2.75 2.19 -13.47
C ASP A 106 -1.93 1.27 -14.39
N TYR A 107 -1.96 -0.05 -14.20
CA TYR A 107 -1.40 -1.04 -15.13
C TYR A 107 -2.01 -0.88 -16.53
N VAL A 108 -3.33 -0.72 -16.62
CA VAL A 108 -4.02 -0.57 -17.91
C VAL A 108 -3.64 0.77 -18.54
N TRP A 109 -3.44 1.82 -17.74
CA TRP A 109 -3.10 3.14 -18.28
C TRP A 109 -1.67 3.16 -18.83
N ILE A 110 -0.69 2.68 -18.06
CA ILE A 110 0.72 2.71 -18.44
C ILE A 110 1.01 1.77 -19.61
N SER A 111 0.48 0.55 -19.59
CA SER A 111 0.70 -0.43 -20.66
C SER A 111 0.11 0.00 -22.00
N ARG A 112 -1.00 0.77 -21.99
CA ARG A 112 -1.61 1.33 -23.22
C ARG A 112 -0.97 2.62 -23.71
N ALA A 113 -0.25 3.33 -22.83
CA ALA A 113 0.49 4.53 -23.22
C ALA A 113 1.89 4.21 -23.74
N LEU A 114 2.59 3.28 -23.09
CA LEU A 114 4.00 2.95 -23.34
C LEU A 114 4.19 1.63 -24.10
N GLY A 115 3.11 0.89 -24.34
CA GLY A 115 3.14 -0.43 -24.96
C GLY A 115 3.57 -1.54 -23.98
N GLY A 116 3.41 -2.79 -24.42
CA GLY A 116 3.68 -3.95 -23.59
C GLY A 116 5.15 -4.13 -23.19
N TRP A 117 6.10 -3.76 -24.05
CA TRP A 117 7.54 -3.91 -23.75
C TRP A 117 8.01 -3.07 -22.56
N ILE A 118 7.44 -1.88 -22.38
CA ILE A 118 7.85 -0.96 -21.31
C ILE A 118 6.82 -0.96 -20.18
N GLY A 119 5.55 -0.73 -20.51
CA GLY A 119 4.53 -0.51 -19.51
C GLY A 119 4.17 -1.76 -18.69
N ALA A 120 4.20 -2.96 -19.29
CA ALA A 120 3.88 -4.18 -18.54
C ALA A 120 5.00 -4.57 -17.54
N PRO A 121 6.29 -4.65 -17.93
CA PRO A 121 7.38 -4.88 -16.98
C PRO A 121 7.48 -3.82 -15.87
N LEU A 122 7.29 -2.53 -16.19
CA LEU A 122 7.33 -1.48 -15.17
C LEU A 122 6.20 -1.60 -14.15
N SER A 123 5.00 -1.98 -14.56
CA SER A 123 3.86 -2.19 -13.64
C SER A 123 3.97 -3.50 -12.85
N PHE A 124 4.56 -4.52 -13.46
CA PHE A 124 4.90 -5.76 -12.79
C PHE A 124 5.87 -5.49 -11.63
N ALA A 125 6.99 -4.84 -11.91
CA ALA A 125 8.00 -4.48 -10.91
C ALA A 125 7.44 -3.47 -9.90
N GLY A 126 7.08 -2.27 -10.36
CA GLY A 126 6.81 -1.13 -9.49
C GLY A 126 5.45 -1.10 -8.81
N TYR A 127 4.61 -2.12 -8.99
CA TYR A 127 3.45 -2.26 -8.12
C TYR A 127 3.10 -3.70 -7.80
N THR A 128 3.11 -4.60 -8.79
CA THR A 128 2.64 -5.98 -8.56
C THR A 128 3.58 -6.75 -7.63
N MET A 129 4.88 -6.71 -7.90
CA MET A 129 5.91 -7.35 -7.07
C MET A 129 6.26 -6.49 -5.84
N GLU A 130 6.29 -5.17 -5.98
CA GLU A 130 6.50 -4.30 -4.83
C GLU A 130 5.41 -4.45 -3.75
N THR A 131 4.14 -4.66 -4.13
CA THR A 131 3.05 -4.94 -3.18
C THR A 131 3.39 -6.14 -2.29
N LEU A 132 4.07 -7.17 -2.79
CA LEU A 132 4.47 -8.34 -2.00
C LEU A 132 5.58 -8.01 -0.99
N ALA A 133 6.54 -7.18 -1.38
CA ALA A 133 7.57 -6.67 -0.46
C ALA A 133 6.95 -5.76 0.61
N TYR A 134 6.00 -4.92 0.22
CA TYR A 134 5.26 -4.08 1.14
C TYR A 134 4.43 -4.91 2.14
N LEU A 135 3.73 -5.96 1.67
CA LEU A 135 2.96 -6.85 2.55
C LEU A 135 3.86 -7.65 3.49
N ALA A 136 5.05 -8.06 3.06
CA ALA A 136 6.03 -8.66 3.94
C ALA A 136 6.49 -7.66 5.03
N LEU A 137 6.78 -6.41 4.65
CA LEU A 137 7.13 -5.35 5.60
C LEU A 137 6.00 -5.11 6.61
N ILE A 138 4.75 -5.03 6.17
CA ILE A 138 3.59 -4.81 7.04
C ILE A 138 3.30 -6.03 7.91
N ALA A 139 3.53 -7.25 7.44
CA ALA A 139 3.39 -8.46 8.26
C ALA A 139 4.36 -8.42 9.44
N ILE A 140 5.61 -8.02 9.20
CA ILE A 140 6.61 -7.79 10.26
C ILE A 140 6.17 -6.64 11.16
N SER A 141 5.74 -5.51 10.59
CA SER A 141 5.24 -4.36 11.36
C SER A 141 4.03 -4.71 12.24
N THR A 142 3.20 -5.67 11.84
CA THR A 142 2.06 -6.15 12.63
C THR A 142 2.54 -6.92 13.86
N VAL A 143 3.59 -7.73 13.71
CA VAL A 143 4.22 -8.39 14.86
C VAL A 143 4.84 -7.36 15.80
N PHE A 144 5.48 -6.32 15.26
CA PHE A 144 6.05 -5.26 16.07
C PHE A 144 4.97 -4.48 16.83
N ALA A 145 3.80 -4.29 16.21
CA ALA A 145 2.63 -3.74 16.89
C ALA A 145 2.21 -4.61 18.07
N ILE A 146 2.10 -5.93 17.88
CA ILE A 146 1.76 -6.88 18.94
C ILE A 146 2.78 -6.81 20.09
N GLY A 147 4.08 -6.86 19.77
CA GLY A 147 5.15 -6.76 20.75
C GLY A 147 5.11 -5.44 21.53
N SER A 148 5.01 -4.32 20.82
CA SER A 148 5.02 -2.97 21.39
C SER A 148 3.79 -2.69 22.25
N VAL A 149 2.62 -3.17 21.84
CA VAL A 149 1.39 -3.11 22.63
C VAL A 149 1.56 -3.94 23.91
N GLY A 150 2.15 -5.14 23.82
CA GLY A 150 2.48 -5.95 24.98
C GLY A 150 3.39 -5.24 25.98
N VAL A 151 4.49 -4.66 25.48
CA VAL A 151 5.44 -3.87 26.30
C VAL A 151 4.74 -2.69 26.96
N ALA A 152 3.93 -1.93 26.21
CA ALA A 152 3.19 -0.77 26.73
C ALA A 152 2.15 -1.16 27.81
N LEU A 153 1.64 -2.39 27.78
CA LEU A 153 0.74 -2.93 28.81
C LEU A 153 1.49 -3.57 30.00
N GLY A 154 2.83 -3.54 29.99
CA GLY A 154 3.68 -4.04 31.08
C GLY A 154 4.26 -5.44 30.86
N PHE A 155 3.98 -6.10 29.73
CA PHE A 155 4.51 -7.43 29.40
C PHE A 155 5.91 -7.33 28.75
N GLN A 156 6.93 -7.08 29.57
CA GLN A 156 8.31 -6.84 29.10
C GLN A 156 8.91 -8.01 28.30
N ASN A 157 8.44 -9.24 28.53
CA ASN A 157 8.84 -10.41 27.75
C ASN A 157 8.42 -10.34 26.25
N MET A 158 7.54 -9.41 25.89
CA MET A 158 7.13 -9.17 24.50
C MET A 158 8.06 -8.22 23.73
N LEU A 159 9.04 -7.61 24.38
CA LEU A 159 9.98 -6.67 23.74
C LEU A 159 10.71 -7.31 22.55
N GLY A 160 11.09 -8.58 22.67
CA GLY A 160 11.74 -9.31 21.58
C GLY A 160 10.93 -9.38 20.28
N LEU A 161 9.60 -9.24 20.33
CA LEU A 161 8.74 -9.16 19.15
C LEU A 161 8.70 -7.76 18.52
N ALA A 162 9.02 -6.71 19.29
CA ALA A 162 9.03 -5.32 18.85
C ALA A 162 10.40 -4.84 18.33
N LEU A 163 11.45 -5.62 18.56
CA LEU A 163 12.82 -5.29 18.18
C LEU A 163 13.15 -5.77 16.75
N PRO A 164 13.88 -4.98 15.95
CA PRO A 164 14.51 -5.47 14.73
C PRO A 164 15.41 -6.68 15.00
N GLY A 165 15.38 -7.69 14.11
CA GLY A 165 16.11 -8.97 14.27
C GLY A 165 17.63 -8.88 14.46
N GLY A 166 18.25 -7.75 14.11
CA GLY A 166 19.68 -7.46 14.34
C GLY A 166 19.97 -6.80 15.69
N ILE A 167 18.95 -6.46 16.48
CA ILE A 167 19.10 -5.84 17.80
C ILE A 167 19.16 -6.94 18.88
N PRO A 168 20.10 -6.88 19.84
CA PRO A 168 20.17 -7.82 20.95
C PRO A 168 18.83 -7.95 21.69
N GLY A 169 18.40 -9.19 21.96
CA GLY A 169 17.12 -9.48 22.61
C GLY A 169 15.93 -9.63 21.66
N SER A 170 16.10 -9.37 20.35
CA SER A 170 15.08 -9.67 19.35
C SER A 170 14.80 -11.17 19.22
N GLN A 171 13.58 -11.50 18.77
CA GLN A 171 13.10 -12.88 18.60
C GLN A 171 12.73 -13.16 17.13
N PRO A 172 13.69 -13.20 16.20
CA PRO A 172 13.43 -13.27 14.77
C PRO A 172 12.62 -14.52 14.35
N LEU A 173 12.88 -15.67 14.98
CA LEU A 173 12.11 -16.89 14.69
C LEU A 173 10.63 -16.73 15.08
N SER A 174 10.34 -16.22 16.28
CA SER A 174 8.97 -15.96 16.74
C SER A 174 8.30 -14.93 15.85
N GLN A 175 9.01 -13.87 15.46
CA GLN A 175 8.48 -12.85 14.57
C GLN A 175 8.07 -13.42 13.22
N MET A 176 8.94 -14.23 12.60
CA MET A 176 8.67 -14.89 11.33
C MET A 176 7.45 -15.82 11.42
N LEU A 177 7.38 -16.68 12.43
CA LEU A 177 6.28 -17.65 12.59
C LEU A 177 4.94 -16.95 12.83
N ILE A 178 4.90 -15.89 13.64
CA ILE A 178 3.69 -15.12 13.89
C ILE A 178 3.26 -14.39 12.61
N ALA A 179 4.18 -13.73 11.91
CA ALA A 179 3.89 -13.04 10.65
C ALA A 179 3.34 -14.01 9.59
N TRP A 180 3.96 -15.19 9.41
CA TRP A 180 3.48 -16.23 8.50
C TRP A 180 2.08 -16.71 8.88
N THR A 181 1.83 -16.94 10.17
CA THR A 181 0.53 -17.43 10.65
C THR A 181 -0.57 -16.41 10.41
N ILE A 182 -0.33 -15.13 10.73
CA ILE A 182 -1.27 -14.03 10.48
C ILE A 182 -1.55 -13.92 8.97
N TYR A 183 -0.50 -13.88 8.16
CA TYR A 183 -0.64 -13.68 6.72
C TYR A 183 -1.35 -14.84 6.03
N ALA A 184 -0.96 -16.08 6.34
CA ALA A 184 -1.61 -17.28 5.85
C ALA A 184 -3.09 -17.35 6.24
N SER A 185 -3.44 -16.92 7.45
CA SER A 185 -4.82 -16.87 7.93
C SER A 185 -5.67 -15.87 7.13
N LEU A 186 -5.13 -14.68 6.83
CA LEU A 186 -5.82 -13.68 6.01
C LEU A 186 -6.00 -14.15 4.57
N ILE A 187 -4.97 -14.78 3.98
CA ILE A 187 -5.05 -15.39 2.65
C ILE A 187 -6.12 -16.50 2.62
N ALA A 188 -6.10 -17.41 3.59
CA ALA A 188 -7.08 -18.49 3.68
C ALA A 188 -8.51 -17.95 3.79
N LEU A 189 -8.72 -16.90 4.59
CA LEU A 189 -10.01 -16.22 4.69
C LEU A 189 -10.45 -15.60 3.35
N ASN A 190 -9.54 -14.93 2.64
CA ASN A 190 -9.86 -14.31 1.34
C ASN A 190 -10.17 -15.37 0.28
N ILE A 191 -9.46 -16.51 0.30
CA ILE A 191 -9.74 -17.64 -0.57
C ILE A 191 -11.13 -18.19 -0.29
N VAL A 192 -11.48 -18.49 0.97
CA VAL A 192 -12.75 -19.18 1.31
C VAL A 192 -13.95 -18.22 1.27
N ARG A 193 -13.76 -16.94 1.58
CA ARG A 193 -14.82 -15.92 1.64
C ARG A 193 -14.40 -14.58 1.02
N PRO A 194 -14.19 -14.48 -0.31
CA PRO A 194 -13.70 -13.26 -0.96
C PRO A 194 -14.62 -12.04 -0.74
N LYS A 195 -15.94 -12.25 -0.66
CA LYS A 195 -16.91 -11.18 -0.36
C LYS A 195 -16.75 -10.58 1.03
N ALA A 196 -16.22 -11.34 1.99
CA ALA A 196 -15.91 -10.82 3.32
C ALA A 196 -14.66 -9.95 3.31
N GLY A 197 -13.75 -10.13 2.34
CA GLY A 197 -12.50 -9.39 2.21
C GLY A 197 -12.71 -7.88 2.18
N TYR A 198 -13.54 -7.36 1.28
CA TYR A 198 -13.82 -5.92 1.20
C TYR A 198 -14.42 -5.35 2.49
N LYS A 199 -15.39 -6.06 3.09
CA LYS A 199 -16.01 -5.64 4.35
C LYS A 199 -15.02 -5.65 5.51
N LEU A 200 -14.11 -6.63 5.53
CA LEU A 200 -13.07 -6.74 6.55
C LEU A 200 -12.09 -5.57 6.44
N VAL A 201 -11.66 -5.21 5.23
CA VAL A 201 -10.84 -4.00 5.02
C VAL A 201 -11.59 -2.77 5.53
N SER A 202 -12.84 -2.57 5.11
CA SER A 202 -13.64 -1.43 5.56
C SER A 202 -13.78 -1.36 7.08
N ALA A 203 -14.06 -2.49 7.73
CA ALA A 203 -14.21 -2.55 9.19
C ALA A 203 -12.89 -2.28 9.93
N PHE A 204 -11.79 -2.90 9.50
CA PHE A 204 -10.48 -2.76 10.13
C PHE A 204 -9.93 -1.35 9.94
N THR A 205 -10.03 -0.79 8.73
CA THR A 205 -9.62 0.59 8.45
C THR A 205 -10.46 1.58 9.24
N LEU A 206 -11.79 1.40 9.30
CA LEU A 206 -12.65 2.29 10.09
C LEU A 206 -12.31 2.23 11.59
N PHE A 207 -12.11 1.03 12.14
CA PHE A 207 -11.69 0.86 13.53
C PHE A 207 -10.33 1.52 13.78
N GLY A 208 -9.39 1.36 12.85
CA GLY A 208 -8.15 2.09 12.85
C GLY A 208 -8.37 3.60 12.94
N ILE A 209 -9.16 4.19 12.02
CA ILE A 209 -9.43 5.63 12.00
C ILE A 209 -9.95 6.12 13.36
N LEU A 210 -10.93 5.42 13.92
CA LEU A 210 -11.52 5.76 15.22
C LEU A 210 -10.51 5.69 16.36
N THR A 211 -9.63 4.69 16.37
CA THR A 211 -8.61 4.53 17.42
C THR A 211 -7.45 5.51 17.28
N THR A 212 -7.09 5.95 16.06
CA THR A 212 -6.17 7.08 15.87
C THR A 212 -6.77 8.38 16.40
N ILE A 213 -8.05 8.64 16.12
CA ILE A 213 -8.76 9.81 16.68
C ILE A 213 -8.77 9.74 18.21
N LEU A 214 -9.07 8.57 18.78
CA LEU A 214 -9.00 8.35 20.22
C LEU A 214 -7.60 8.64 20.78
N GLY A 215 -6.54 8.17 20.12
CA GLY A 215 -5.15 8.45 20.50
C GLY A 215 -4.83 9.95 20.51
N ILE A 216 -5.30 10.69 19.49
CA ILE A 216 -5.18 12.16 19.44
C ILE A 216 -5.87 12.81 20.65
N LEU A 217 -7.11 12.41 20.94
CA LEU A 217 -7.90 12.97 22.05
C LEU A 217 -7.27 12.64 23.41
N VAL A 218 -6.69 11.45 23.57
CA VAL A 218 -6.01 11.03 24.80
C VAL A 218 -4.74 11.84 25.03
N ILE A 219 -3.92 12.08 23.99
CA ILE A 219 -2.75 12.95 24.11
C ILE A 219 -3.16 14.38 24.47
N LEU A 220 -4.22 14.92 23.85
CA LEU A 220 -4.76 16.23 24.20
C LEU A 220 -5.20 16.30 25.67
N TYR A 221 -5.95 15.29 26.12
CA TYR A 221 -6.48 15.22 27.48
C TYR A 221 -5.37 15.14 28.54
N ALA A 222 -4.35 14.33 28.29
CA ALA A 222 -3.22 14.15 29.22
C ALA A 222 -2.39 15.44 29.40
N GLY A 223 -2.33 16.28 28.36
CA GLY A 223 -1.54 17.50 28.37
C GLY A 223 -0.03 17.24 28.48
N ARG A 224 0.75 18.32 28.47
CA ARG A 224 2.21 18.23 28.65
C ARG A 224 2.61 17.58 29.98
N PRO A 225 1.95 17.85 31.13
CA PRO A 225 2.27 17.18 32.38
C PRO A 225 2.09 15.64 32.31
N GLY A 226 1.04 15.16 31.64
CA GLY A 226 0.82 13.73 31.44
C GLY A 226 1.92 13.08 30.61
N ILE A 227 2.34 13.71 29.51
CA ILE A 227 3.48 13.23 28.70
C ILE A 227 4.76 13.23 29.53
N ALA A 228 5.06 14.31 30.25
CA ALA A 228 6.27 14.40 31.06
C ALA A 228 6.30 13.33 32.16
N SER A 229 5.16 13.10 32.83
CA SER A 229 4.99 12.05 33.85
C SER A 229 5.23 10.66 33.25
N TYR A 230 4.61 10.35 32.12
CA TYR A 230 4.78 9.07 31.42
C TYR A 230 6.24 8.83 31.02
N ILE A 231 6.90 9.80 30.39
CA ILE A 231 8.31 9.65 29.97
C ILE A 231 9.22 9.44 31.18
N ASN A 232 9.00 10.19 32.25
CA ASN A 232 9.80 10.05 33.47
C ASN A 232 9.53 8.72 34.19
N SER A 233 8.35 8.11 34.02
CA SER A 233 8.00 6.83 34.64
C SER A 233 8.57 5.61 33.90
N LEU A 234 9.03 5.75 32.65
CA LEU A 234 9.66 4.67 31.89
C LEU A 234 10.94 4.11 32.55
N GLY A 235 11.56 4.86 33.47
CA GLY A 235 12.81 4.44 34.10
C GLY A 235 13.99 4.36 33.13
N ALA A 236 13.89 5.02 31.97
CA ALA A 236 14.89 4.97 30.90
C ALA A 236 16.21 5.66 31.23
N GLY A 237 16.35 6.28 32.40
CA GLY A 237 17.46 7.18 32.72
C GLY A 237 17.47 8.45 31.86
N ILE A 238 16.35 8.73 31.18
CA ILE A 238 16.13 9.87 30.31
C ILE A 238 14.80 10.50 30.73
N SER A 239 14.82 11.79 31.05
CA SER A 239 13.62 12.54 31.40
C SER A 239 13.08 13.34 30.22
N TYR A 240 11.80 13.70 30.30
CA TYR A 240 11.16 14.62 29.36
C TYR A 240 11.94 15.93 29.24
N GLN A 241 12.34 16.51 30.39
CA GLN A 241 13.02 17.80 30.42
C GLN A 241 14.43 17.72 29.79
N GLN A 242 15.14 16.61 29.98
CA GLN A 242 16.44 16.40 29.33
C GLN A 242 16.29 16.36 27.81
N LEU A 243 15.32 15.61 27.28
CA LEU A 243 15.06 15.55 25.84
C LEU A 243 14.65 16.91 25.29
N ALA A 244 13.67 17.57 25.91
CA ALA A 244 13.19 18.87 25.48
C ALA A 244 14.30 19.93 25.45
N SER A 245 15.18 19.96 26.45
CA SER A 245 16.27 20.94 26.55
C SER A 245 17.50 20.60 25.70
N SER A 246 17.67 19.33 25.32
CA SER A 246 18.74 18.89 24.41
C SER A 246 18.51 19.33 22.96
N TYR A 247 17.26 19.59 22.57
CA TYR A 247 16.95 20.12 21.24
C TYR A 247 17.44 21.57 21.10
N LYS A 248 18.32 21.82 20.13
CA LYS A 248 18.89 23.16 19.84
C LYS A 248 18.44 23.74 18.50
N GLY A 249 17.61 23.03 17.75
CA GLY A 249 17.14 23.47 16.45
C GLY A 249 16.08 24.56 16.51
N GLY A 250 15.88 25.26 15.39
CA GLY A 250 14.76 26.18 15.22
C GLY A 250 13.42 25.45 15.05
N PHE A 251 12.35 26.21 14.79
CA PHE A 251 11.03 25.67 14.49
C PHE A 251 10.93 25.01 13.11
N PHE A 252 11.73 25.48 12.15
CA PHE A 252 11.68 24.99 10.79
C PHE A 252 13.03 25.15 10.11
N SER A 253 13.46 24.08 9.43
CA SER A 253 14.54 24.07 8.46
C SER A 253 14.06 23.32 7.23
N LEU A 254 14.30 23.91 6.05
CA LEU A 254 13.82 23.34 4.79
C LEU A 254 14.50 22.00 4.49
N TYR A 255 15.82 21.91 4.70
CA TYR A 255 16.61 20.74 4.36
C TYR A 255 16.09 19.44 5.01
N PRO A 256 16.02 19.30 6.34
CA PRO A 256 15.55 18.07 6.96
C PRO A 256 14.05 17.80 6.70
N THR A 257 13.25 18.86 6.51
CA THR A 257 11.82 18.73 6.18
C THR A 257 11.62 18.13 4.78
N ILE A 258 12.40 18.56 3.79
CA ILE A 258 12.40 17.96 2.44
C ILE A 258 13.06 16.58 2.46
N PHE A 259 14.10 16.40 3.28
CA PHE A 259 14.81 15.15 3.41
C PHE A 259 13.89 14.04 3.88
N VAL A 260 12.93 14.29 4.80
CA VAL A 260 12.01 13.25 5.29
C VAL A 260 10.89 12.88 4.28
N LEU A 261 10.76 13.54 3.13
CA LEU A 261 9.68 13.26 2.16
C LEU A 261 9.61 11.81 1.65
N PRO A 262 10.73 11.08 1.42
CA PRO A 262 10.68 9.67 1.04
C PRO A 262 9.96 8.79 2.07
N PHE A 263 9.98 9.14 3.37
CA PHE A 263 9.19 8.45 4.38
C PHE A 263 7.69 8.53 4.11
N PHE A 264 7.18 9.74 3.88
CA PHE A 264 5.77 9.96 3.57
C PHE A 264 5.39 9.36 2.22
N ALA A 265 6.32 9.36 1.26
CA ALA A 265 6.14 8.67 -0.01
C ALA A 265 6.05 7.14 0.19
N ALA A 266 6.86 6.56 1.06
CA ALA A 266 6.87 5.12 1.26
C ALA A 266 5.62 4.56 1.94
N PHE A 267 4.95 5.32 2.80
CA PHE A 267 3.80 4.80 3.56
C PHE A 267 2.45 5.46 3.23
N VAL A 268 2.44 6.67 2.67
CA VAL A 268 1.21 7.48 2.67
C VAL A 268 0.85 7.98 1.27
N TYR A 269 1.38 9.11 0.84
CA TYR A 269 0.70 9.93 -0.17
C TYR A 269 0.71 9.43 -1.64
N PRO A 270 1.61 8.56 -2.12
CA PRO A 270 1.50 8.05 -3.48
C PRO A 270 0.55 6.86 -3.63
N TRP A 271 0.09 6.29 -2.52
CA TRP A 271 -0.64 5.03 -2.49
C TRP A 271 -2.15 5.23 -2.66
N VAL A 272 -2.55 5.78 -3.79
CA VAL A 272 -3.96 6.11 -4.11
C VAL A 272 -4.60 5.17 -5.14
N ASN A 273 -3.93 4.06 -5.43
CA ASN A 273 -4.23 3.19 -6.57
C ASN A 273 -5.02 1.91 -6.21
N ALA A 274 -5.27 1.63 -4.93
CA ALA A 274 -6.06 0.48 -4.49
C ALA A 274 -7.50 0.47 -5.03
N ALA A 275 -8.23 1.58 -4.93
CA ALA A 275 -9.57 1.67 -5.51
C ALA A 275 -9.57 1.67 -7.05
N PRO A 276 -8.65 2.38 -7.74
CA PRO A 276 -8.44 2.22 -9.18
C PRO A 276 -8.20 0.76 -9.63
N ALA A 277 -7.48 -0.04 -8.83
CA ALA A 277 -7.21 -1.46 -9.14
C ALA A 277 -8.49 -2.31 -9.26
N VAL A 278 -9.54 -1.93 -8.53
CA VAL A 278 -10.86 -2.60 -8.50
C VAL A 278 -11.94 -1.78 -9.21
N ALA A 279 -11.56 -0.83 -10.07
CA ALA A 279 -12.50 0.16 -10.62
C ALA A 279 -13.68 -0.44 -11.40
N SER A 280 -13.51 -1.59 -12.05
CA SER A 280 -14.58 -2.33 -12.73
C SER A 280 -15.63 -2.90 -11.75
N GLU A 281 -15.24 -3.16 -10.51
CA GLU A 281 -16.09 -3.69 -9.43
C GLU A 281 -16.83 -2.59 -8.66
N ILE A 282 -16.50 -1.31 -8.87
CA ILE A 282 -17.07 -0.16 -8.15
C ILE A 282 -18.49 0.16 -8.62
N LYS A 283 -19.39 0.36 -7.65
CA LYS A 283 -20.77 0.79 -7.87
C LYS A 283 -20.89 2.31 -7.94
N GLY A 284 -21.33 2.80 -9.09
CA GLY A 284 -21.76 4.19 -9.27
C GLY A 284 -20.64 5.17 -9.61
N LYS A 285 -20.99 6.19 -10.39
CA LYS A 285 -20.05 7.21 -10.88
C LYS A 285 -19.48 8.08 -9.75
N SER A 286 -20.25 8.30 -8.69
CA SER A 286 -19.80 9.08 -7.52
C SER A 286 -18.59 8.43 -6.84
N ALA A 287 -18.63 7.10 -6.68
CA ALA A 287 -17.52 6.34 -6.12
C ALA A 287 -16.25 6.49 -6.97
N LEU A 288 -16.35 6.31 -8.30
CA LEU A 288 -15.21 6.51 -9.21
C LEU A 288 -14.65 7.94 -9.16
N LYS A 289 -15.49 8.96 -8.95
CA LYS A 289 -15.09 10.36 -8.92
C LYS A 289 -14.43 10.80 -7.62
N TRP A 290 -14.98 10.39 -6.47
CA TRP A 290 -14.63 11.01 -5.18
C TRP A 290 -13.77 10.14 -4.26
N ASN A 291 -13.66 8.83 -4.51
CA ASN A 291 -12.95 7.93 -3.60
C ASN A 291 -11.50 8.39 -3.32
N ILE A 292 -10.77 8.82 -4.35
CA ILE A 292 -9.35 9.20 -4.28
C ILE A 292 -9.17 10.50 -3.49
N ALA A 293 -9.89 11.55 -3.86
CA ALA A 293 -9.78 12.84 -3.20
C ALA A 293 -10.20 12.78 -1.72
N ILE A 294 -11.32 12.10 -1.42
CA ILE A 294 -11.81 11.99 -0.04
C ILE A 294 -10.85 11.18 0.83
N SER A 295 -10.37 10.03 0.33
CA SER A 295 -9.40 9.23 1.09
C SER A 295 -8.11 10.01 1.35
N SER A 296 -7.61 10.77 0.37
CA SER A 296 -6.38 11.57 0.51
C SER A 296 -6.53 12.67 1.57
N VAL A 297 -7.68 13.36 1.57
CA VAL A 297 -7.98 14.40 2.57
C VAL A 297 -8.13 13.79 3.97
N ILE A 298 -8.88 12.68 4.11
CA ILE A 298 -9.06 12.01 5.40
C ILE A 298 -7.71 11.57 5.98
N VAL A 299 -6.87 10.91 5.18
CA VAL A 299 -5.55 10.46 5.62
C VAL A 299 -4.65 11.64 5.96
N ALA A 300 -4.67 12.71 5.17
CA ALA A 300 -3.91 13.91 5.47
C ALA A 300 -4.32 14.53 6.81
N LEU A 301 -5.62 14.64 7.07
CA LEU A 301 -6.13 15.15 8.34
C LEU A 301 -5.71 14.25 9.50
N LEU A 302 -5.86 12.94 9.38
CA LEU A 302 -5.49 11.98 10.43
C LEU A 302 -4.00 12.03 10.75
N LEU A 303 -3.14 11.90 9.73
CA LEU A 303 -1.69 11.88 9.91
C LEU A 303 -1.16 13.22 10.42
N THR A 304 -1.57 14.33 9.80
CA THR A 304 -1.10 15.67 10.17
C THR A 304 -1.59 16.06 11.55
N SER A 305 -2.82 15.68 11.94
CA SER A 305 -3.33 15.95 13.28
C SER A 305 -2.64 15.08 14.34
N ALA A 306 -2.32 13.82 14.03
CA ALA A 306 -1.55 12.95 14.94
C ALA A 306 -0.13 13.47 15.18
N LEU A 307 0.58 13.92 14.14
CA LEU A 307 1.88 14.57 14.28
C LEU A 307 1.74 15.93 14.99
N GLY A 308 0.71 16.69 14.63
CA GLY A 308 0.40 18.01 15.18
C GLY A 308 0.12 17.98 16.67
N VAL A 309 -0.67 17.02 17.16
CA VAL A 309 -0.97 16.90 18.58
C VAL A 309 0.27 16.54 19.40
N MET A 310 1.15 15.68 18.86
CA MET A 310 2.42 15.37 19.53
C MET A 310 3.28 16.63 19.70
N TYR A 311 3.41 17.44 18.65
CA TYR A 311 4.15 18.71 18.71
C TYR A 311 3.48 19.75 19.60
N TYR A 312 2.16 19.88 19.51
CA TYR A 312 1.40 20.87 20.28
C TYR A 312 1.48 20.60 21.78
N VAL A 313 1.20 19.36 22.19
CA VAL A 313 1.18 18.97 23.60
C VAL A 313 2.58 18.67 24.13
N GLY A 314 3.28 17.75 23.47
CA GLY A 314 4.61 17.28 23.87
C GLY A 314 5.71 18.30 23.64
N GLY A 315 5.54 19.21 22.69
CA GLY A 315 6.59 20.14 22.26
C GLY A 315 7.48 19.54 21.18
N MET A 316 7.71 20.29 20.10
CA MET A 316 8.54 19.85 18.96
C MET A 316 9.91 19.33 19.37
N GLY A 317 10.62 20.06 20.25
CA GLY A 317 11.96 19.67 20.67
C GLY A 317 11.98 18.30 21.38
N PHE A 318 11.02 18.07 22.28
CA PHE A 318 10.86 16.76 22.90
C PHE A 318 10.55 15.67 21.87
N VAL A 319 9.57 15.88 20.99
CA VAL A 319 9.13 14.84 20.03
C VAL A 319 10.25 14.45 19.07
N ASN A 320 10.97 15.44 18.52
CA ASN A 320 12.08 15.16 17.61
C ASN A 320 13.21 14.42 18.32
N MET A 321 13.58 14.83 19.54
CA MET A 321 14.62 14.14 20.32
C MET A 321 14.18 12.75 20.77
N ALA A 322 12.91 12.56 21.13
CA ALA A 322 12.40 11.27 21.58
C ALA A 322 12.31 10.25 20.43
N MET A 323 11.82 10.67 19.26
CA MET A 323 11.69 9.80 18.08
C MET A 323 13.03 9.50 17.38
N SER A 324 14.08 10.28 17.65
CA SER A 324 15.44 10.04 17.15
C SER A 324 16.35 9.38 18.20
N ASN A 325 15.84 9.10 19.39
CA ASN A 325 16.62 8.46 20.45
C ASN A 325 16.51 6.92 20.33
N PRO A 326 17.60 6.20 20.00
CA PRO A 326 17.56 4.75 19.80
C PRO A 326 17.05 3.99 21.03
N LYS A 327 17.37 4.46 22.24
CA LYS A 327 16.91 3.82 23.48
C LYS A 327 15.40 3.89 23.61
N LEU A 328 14.79 5.05 23.37
CA LEU A 328 13.33 5.18 23.43
C LEU A 328 12.64 4.40 22.30
N VAL A 329 13.16 4.49 21.08
CA VAL A 329 12.55 3.83 19.92
C VAL A 329 12.64 2.31 20.01
N PHE A 330 13.78 1.76 20.42
CA PHE A 330 13.99 0.30 20.44
C PHE A 330 13.60 -0.33 21.78
N ASP A 331 14.07 0.19 22.91
CA ASP A 331 13.88 -0.47 24.21
C ASP A 331 12.48 -0.22 24.79
N TYR A 332 11.85 0.89 24.40
CA TYR A 332 10.53 1.32 24.90
C TYR A 332 9.47 1.44 23.80
N SER A 333 9.78 1.03 22.58
CA SER A 333 8.87 1.10 21.42
C SER A 333 8.24 2.49 21.24
N PHE A 334 8.98 3.57 21.51
CA PHE A 334 8.42 4.92 21.51
C PHE A 334 7.95 5.34 20.12
N ASN A 335 6.65 5.59 19.99
CA ASN A 335 6.00 6.11 18.79
C ASN A 335 4.67 6.80 19.17
N PHE A 336 3.87 7.22 18.19
CA PHE A 336 2.57 7.86 18.45
C PHE A 336 1.63 6.95 19.27
N TRP A 337 1.53 5.67 18.91
CA TRP A 337 0.61 4.72 19.53
C TRP A 337 0.99 4.42 20.98
N THR A 338 2.27 4.12 21.25
CA THR A 338 2.74 3.83 22.60
C THR A 338 2.72 5.06 23.50
N LEU A 339 2.97 6.26 22.95
CA LEU A 339 2.75 7.52 23.66
C LEU A 339 1.27 7.68 24.07
N ALA A 340 0.35 7.50 23.12
CA ALA A 340 -1.09 7.60 23.40
C ALA A 340 -1.56 6.55 24.42
N MET A 341 -1.05 5.31 24.33
CA MET A 341 -1.31 4.26 25.30
C MET A 341 -0.77 4.59 26.69
N GLY A 342 0.44 5.14 26.77
CA GLY A 342 1.13 5.46 28.01
C GLY A 342 0.50 6.61 28.79
N VAL A 343 -0.12 7.56 28.09
CA VAL A 343 -0.83 8.70 28.69
C VAL A 343 -2.33 8.48 28.82
N ALA A 344 -2.83 7.28 28.48
CA ALA A 344 -4.24 6.94 28.61
C ALA A 344 -4.71 7.00 30.07
N PRO A 345 -5.93 7.49 30.34
CA PRO A 345 -6.41 7.68 31.71
C PRO A 345 -6.73 6.36 32.44
N ASN A 346 -6.85 5.25 31.70
CA ASN A 346 -7.04 3.92 32.27
C ASN A 346 -6.57 2.82 31.30
N ALA A 347 -6.42 1.60 31.83
CA ALA A 347 -5.95 0.44 31.08
C ALA A 347 -6.85 0.04 29.91
N PHE A 348 -8.17 0.26 30.01
CA PHE A 348 -9.10 -0.08 28.92
C PHE A 348 -8.88 0.79 27.68
N ILE A 349 -8.73 2.11 27.86
CA ILE A 349 -8.45 3.03 26.75
C ILE A 349 -7.06 2.74 26.17
N SER A 350 -6.06 2.49 27.02
CA SER A 350 -4.72 2.07 26.58
C SER A 350 -4.78 0.83 25.70
N TRP A 351 -5.46 -0.23 26.17
CA TRP A 351 -5.67 -1.46 25.42
C TRP A 351 -6.43 -1.24 24.11
N LEU A 352 -7.47 -0.40 24.11
CA LEU A 352 -8.27 -0.11 22.92
C LEU A 352 -7.45 0.60 21.83
N ILE A 353 -6.56 1.52 22.21
CA ILE A 353 -5.62 2.19 21.29
C ILE A 353 -4.63 1.17 20.71
N GLY A 354 -4.06 0.32 21.57
CA GLY A 354 -3.14 -0.74 21.12
C GLY A 354 -3.79 -1.73 20.17
N LEU A 355 -5.02 -2.17 20.46
CA LEU A 355 -5.82 -3.00 19.56
C LEU A 355 -6.09 -2.29 18.24
N GLY A 356 -6.34 -0.98 18.29
CA GLY A 356 -6.46 -0.10 17.13
C GLY A 356 -5.30 -0.20 16.15
N TRP A 357 -4.08 -0.07 16.68
CA TRP A 357 -2.85 -0.19 15.88
C TRP A 357 -2.71 -1.58 15.23
N ILE A 358 -2.93 -2.65 15.99
CA ILE A 358 -2.84 -4.03 15.48
C ILE A 358 -3.88 -4.25 14.37
N VAL A 359 -5.15 -3.89 14.62
CA VAL A 359 -6.25 -4.08 13.67
C VAL A 359 -6.05 -3.21 12.42
N TRP A 360 -5.52 -1.99 12.55
CA TRP A 360 -5.16 -1.17 11.40
C TRP A 360 -4.15 -1.91 10.52
N SER A 361 -3.11 -2.48 11.11
CA SER A 361 -2.07 -3.23 10.39
C SER A 361 -2.65 -4.46 9.67
N LEU A 362 -3.61 -5.15 10.29
CA LEU A 362 -4.36 -6.23 9.63
C LEU A 362 -5.22 -5.73 8.46
N GLY A 363 -5.79 -4.52 8.57
CA GLY A 363 -6.51 -3.87 7.47
C GLY A 363 -5.63 -3.57 6.27
N ILE A 364 -4.38 -3.15 6.54
CA ILE A 364 -3.33 -2.94 5.53
C ILE A 364 -3.02 -4.26 4.80
N LEU A 365 -2.78 -5.35 5.54
CA LEU A 365 -2.56 -6.67 4.94
C LEU A 365 -3.76 -7.13 4.10
N ALA A 366 -4.97 -6.95 4.62
CA ALA A 366 -6.18 -7.41 3.96
C ALA A 366 -6.46 -6.70 2.63
N TYR A 367 -6.16 -5.40 2.49
CA TYR A 367 -6.35 -4.73 1.20
C TYR A 367 -5.29 -5.17 0.19
N GLY A 368 -4.03 -5.33 0.60
CA GLY A 368 -2.95 -5.67 -0.32
C GLY A 368 -3.18 -7.02 -0.97
N ILE A 369 -3.66 -8.01 -0.20
CA ILE A 369 -4.10 -9.32 -0.70
C ILE A 369 -5.14 -9.19 -1.82
N ILE A 370 -6.10 -8.28 -1.66
CA ILE A 370 -7.13 -8.02 -2.67
C ILE A 370 -6.48 -7.40 -3.90
N VAL A 371 -5.71 -6.33 -3.72
CA VAL A 371 -5.17 -5.52 -4.80
C VAL A 371 -4.14 -6.28 -5.64
N PHE A 372 -3.22 -7.01 -5.00
CA PHE A 372 -2.26 -7.87 -5.70
C PHE A 372 -2.96 -8.80 -6.69
N ALA A 373 -4.02 -9.47 -6.24
CA ALA A 373 -4.78 -10.38 -7.08
C ALA A 373 -5.41 -9.70 -8.31
N ARG A 374 -5.76 -8.40 -8.24
CA ARG A 374 -6.33 -7.65 -9.37
C ARG A 374 -5.27 -7.23 -10.38
N TYR A 375 -4.08 -6.88 -9.92
CA TYR A 375 -2.95 -6.64 -10.82
C TYR A 375 -2.50 -7.92 -11.51
N ALA A 376 -2.31 -9.00 -10.74
CA ALA A 376 -1.97 -10.31 -11.30
C ALA A 376 -3.02 -10.79 -12.30
N PHE A 377 -4.32 -10.62 -11.98
CA PHE A 377 -5.42 -10.92 -12.89
C PHE A 377 -5.33 -10.10 -14.17
N ALA A 378 -5.23 -8.77 -14.09
CA ALA A 378 -5.22 -7.90 -15.26
C ALA A 378 -4.03 -8.19 -16.20
N GLN A 379 -2.86 -8.40 -15.61
CA GLN A 379 -1.64 -8.76 -16.33
C GLN A 379 -1.71 -10.16 -16.97
N ALA A 380 -2.32 -11.12 -16.29
CA ALA A 380 -2.56 -12.44 -16.87
C ALA A 380 -3.62 -12.41 -17.97
N PHE A 381 -4.63 -11.54 -17.83
CA PHE A 381 -5.70 -11.35 -18.82
C PHE A 381 -5.19 -10.78 -20.15
N ASP A 382 -4.15 -9.94 -20.09
CA ASP A 382 -3.40 -9.45 -21.27
C ASP A 382 -2.36 -10.46 -21.80
N ARG A 383 -2.32 -11.67 -21.23
CA ARG A 383 -1.34 -12.73 -21.57
C ARG A 383 0.12 -12.32 -21.32
N TYR A 384 0.35 -11.28 -20.51
CA TYR A 384 1.69 -10.92 -20.04
C TYR A 384 2.16 -11.94 -18.99
N LEU A 385 1.33 -12.18 -17.97
CA LEU A 385 1.54 -13.26 -17.00
C LEU A 385 0.85 -14.57 -17.44
N PRO A 386 1.21 -15.72 -16.85
CA PRO A 386 0.53 -16.99 -17.12
C PRO A 386 -0.98 -16.91 -16.85
N GLU A 387 -1.77 -17.44 -17.79
CA GLU A 387 -3.25 -17.40 -17.74
C GLU A 387 -3.84 -17.99 -16.44
N LYS A 388 -3.11 -18.90 -15.77
CA LYS A 388 -3.49 -19.48 -14.48
C LYS A 388 -3.70 -18.44 -13.37
N LEU A 389 -3.07 -17.26 -13.48
CA LEU A 389 -3.25 -16.16 -12.52
C LEU A 389 -4.54 -15.37 -12.75
N ALA A 390 -5.16 -15.50 -13.93
CA ALA A 390 -6.51 -14.98 -14.20
C ALA A 390 -7.63 -15.99 -13.81
N TYR A 391 -7.26 -17.18 -13.31
CA TYR A 391 -8.23 -18.19 -12.91
C TYR A 391 -8.99 -17.77 -11.63
N ILE A 392 -10.31 -17.93 -11.67
CA ILE A 392 -11.21 -17.74 -10.53
C ILE A 392 -11.86 -19.08 -10.21
N SER A 393 -11.74 -19.53 -8.96
CA SER A 393 -12.30 -20.81 -8.52
C SER A 393 -13.83 -20.80 -8.62
N PRO A 394 -14.48 -21.77 -9.31
CA PRO A 394 -15.94 -21.92 -9.30
C PRO A 394 -16.51 -22.17 -7.91
N LYS A 395 -15.79 -22.94 -7.07
CA LYS A 395 -16.21 -23.27 -5.69
C LYS A 395 -16.23 -22.06 -4.76
N TYR A 396 -15.18 -21.26 -4.76
CA TYR A 396 -14.98 -20.18 -3.79
C TYR A 396 -15.23 -18.77 -4.34
N GLY A 397 -15.19 -18.57 -5.66
CA GLY A 397 -15.28 -17.26 -6.30
C GLY A 397 -14.06 -16.36 -6.10
N SER A 398 -12.91 -16.93 -5.72
CA SER A 398 -11.66 -16.23 -5.43
C SER A 398 -10.52 -16.61 -6.41
N PRO A 399 -9.53 -15.73 -6.63
CA PRO A 399 -8.37 -15.99 -7.50
C PRO A 399 -7.30 -16.81 -6.76
N VAL A 400 -7.59 -18.09 -6.53
CA VAL A 400 -6.77 -18.99 -5.68
C VAL A 400 -5.30 -19.02 -6.10
N THR A 401 -5.02 -19.13 -7.39
CA THR A 401 -3.62 -19.18 -7.88
C THR A 401 -2.86 -17.90 -7.54
N ALA A 402 -3.49 -16.74 -7.68
CA ALA A 402 -2.85 -15.46 -7.34
C ALA A 402 -2.57 -15.40 -5.84
N HIS A 403 -3.53 -15.79 -5.00
CA HIS A 403 -3.33 -15.84 -3.55
C HIS A 403 -2.25 -16.83 -3.09
N LEU A 404 -2.06 -17.94 -3.80
CA LEU A 404 -0.97 -18.87 -3.49
C LEU A 404 0.39 -18.28 -3.86
N VAL A 405 0.51 -17.59 -5.00
CA VAL A 405 1.74 -16.88 -5.38
C VAL A 405 2.04 -15.77 -4.37
N ASP A 406 1.03 -14.99 -4.01
CA ASP A 406 1.11 -13.96 -2.98
C ASP A 406 1.65 -14.54 -1.66
N LEU A 407 1.02 -15.60 -1.15
CA LEU A 407 1.44 -16.26 0.09
C LEU A 407 2.90 -16.71 0.02
N LEU A 408 3.29 -17.44 -1.02
CA LEU A 408 4.63 -18.03 -1.14
C LEU A 408 5.73 -16.98 -1.23
N VAL A 409 5.52 -15.93 -2.02
CA VAL A 409 6.52 -14.87 -2.19
C VAL A 409 6.60 -14.02 -0.93
N THR A 410 5.46 -13.61 -0.36
CA THR A 410 5.42 -12.76 0.83
C THR A 410 6.06 -13.45 2.04
N ILE A 411 5.75 -14.73 2.30
CA ILE A 411 6.38 -15.44 3.44
C ILE A 411 7.88 -15.66 3.23
N ALA A 412 8.33 -15.87 1.99
CA ALA A 412 9.75 -15.96 1.67
C ALA A 412 10.46 -14.62 1.94
N LEU A 413 9.86 -13.50 1.55
CA LEU A 413 10.38 -12.15 1.82
C LEU A 413 10.40 -11.84 3.33
N VAL A 414 9.38 -12.26 4.08
CA VAL A 414 9.39 -12.15 5.56
C VAL A 414 10.55 -12.93 6.15
N GLY A 415 10.76 -14.18 5.71
CA GLY A 415 11.86 -15.02 6.18
C GLY A 415 13.23 -14.42 5.87
N LEU A 416 13.42 -13.93 4.64
CA LEU A 416 14.64 -13.22 4.24
C LEU A 416 14.88 -11.98 5.10
N ALA A 417 13.89 -11.09 5.19
CA ALA A 417 14.02 -9.81 5.90
C ALA A 417 14.30 -9.98 7.40
N VAL A 418 13.60 -10.89 8.06
CA VAL A 418 13.71 -11.08 9.52
C VAL A 418 14.94 -11.89 9.90
N TYR A 419 15.22 -12.99 9.20
CA TYR A 419 16.25 -13.94 9.61
C TYR A 419 17.64 -13.60 9.06
N PHE A 420 17.72 -13.10 7.84
CA PHE A 420 19.01 -12.85 7.17
C PHE A 420 19.43 -11.38 7.19
N TYR A 421 18.49 -10.45 7.16
CA TYR A 421 18.78 -9.01 7.10
C TYR A 421 18.43 -8.26 8.40
N GLY A 422 17.69 -8.89 9.31
CA GLY A 422 17.54 -8.44 10.71
C GLY A 422 16.89 -7.06 10.91
N SER A 423 16.19 -6.48 9.92
CA SER A 423 15.58 -5.17 10.10
C SER A 423 14.21 -5.03 9.46
N LEU A 424 13.33 -4.27 10.12
CA LEU A 424 12.07 -3.79 9.52
C LEU A 424 12.34 -2.97 8.24
N GLN A 425 13.49 -2.30 8.18
CA GLN A 425 13.91 -1.48 7.05
C GLN A 425 14.46 -2.30 5.87
N ALA A 426 14.66 -3.62 6.03
CA ALA A 426 15.29 -4.47 5.02
C ALA A 426 14.56 -4.45 3.67
N LEU A 427 13.24 -4.23 3.69
CA LEU A 427 12.40 -4.14 2.49
C LEU A 427 12.01 -2.71 2.13
N PHE A 428 12.40 -1.71 2.92
CA PHE A 428 12.00 -0.33 2.71
C PHE A 428 12.54 0.23 1.40
N GLY A 429 13.77 -0.12 1.03
CA GLY A 429 14.37 0.27 -0.25
C GLY A 429 13.64 -0.26 -1.49
N ALA A 430 12.78 -1.29 -1.36
CA ALA A 430 12.03 -1.84 -2.49
C ALA A 430 11.02 -0.82 -3.05
N VAL A 431 10.50 0.09 -2.21
CA VAL A 431 9.59 1.18 -2.60
C VAL A 431 10.15 2.06 -3.72
N MET A 432 11.49 2.13 -3.85
CA MET A 432 12.15 2.89 -4.91
C MET A 432 11.60 2.57 -6.30
N ILE A 433 11.29 1.30 -6.57
CA ILE A 433 10.76 0.89 -7.88
C ILE A 433 9.35 1.42 -8.13
N SER A 434 8.53 1.54 -7.09
CA SER A 434 7.19 2.14 -7.16
C SER A 434 7.26 3.62 -7.41
N MET A 435 8.22 4.31 -6.82
CA MET A 435 8.45 5.72 -7.12
C MET A 435 8.84 5.92 -8.59
N ALA A 436 9.76 5.11 -9.10
CA ALA A 436 10.09 5.12 -10.53
C ALA A 436 8.86 4.82 -11.39
N TYR A 437 8.08 3.79 -11.04
CA TYR A 437 6.84 3.43 -11.73
C TYR A 437 5.83 4.57 -11.76
N PHE A 438 5.58 5.24 -10.63
CA PHE A 438 4.69 6.39 -10.57
C PHE A 438 5.18 7.55 -11.44
N ALA A 439 6.50 7.76 -11.55
CA ALA A 439 7.02 8.72 -12.52
C ALA A 439 6.62 8.37 -13.97
N PHE A 440 6.70 7.09 -14.35
CA PHE A 440 6.26 6.61 -15.66
C PHE A 440 4.74 6.63 -15.84
N VAL A 441 3.95 6.44 -14.78
CA VAL A 441 2.49 6.66 -14.82
C VAL A 441 2.18 8.13 -15.12
N GLY A 442 2.96 9.07 -14.57
CA GLY A 442 2.89 10.50 -14.91
C GLY A 442 3.14 10.76 -16.40
N ILE A 443 4.18 10.14 -16.97
CA ILE A 443 4.47 10.20 -18.41
C ILE A 443 3.33 9.58 -19.23
N ALA A 444 2.80 8.43 -18.81
CA ALA A 444 1.66 7.78 -19.45
C ALA A 444 0.41 8.69 -19.45
N ALA A 445 0.15 9.41 -18.35
CA ALA A 445 -0.94 10.38 -18.26
C ALA A 445 -0.75 11.54 -19.26
N ALA A 446 0.48 12.06 -19.39
CA ALA A 446 0.80 13.09 -20.39
C ALA A 446 0.60 12.58 -21.83
N ILE A 447 0.87 11.30 -22.12
CA ILE A 447 0.57 10.68 -23.41
C ILE A 447 -0.95 10.56 -23.62
N HIS A 448 -1.69 10.08 -22.63
CA HIS A 448 -3.16 9.97 -22.68
C HIS A 448 -3.84 11.34 -22.87
N SER A 449 -3.22 12.43 -22.41
CA SER A 449 -3.73 13.79 -22.62
C SER A 449 -3.97 14.13 -24.11
N LYS A 450 -3.19 13.53 -25.02
CA LYS A 450 -3.31 13.76 -26.48
C LYS A 450 -4.66 13.31 -27.05
N LYS A 451 -5.34 12.37 -26.37
CA LYS A 451 -6.68 11.87 -26.73
C LYS A 451 -7.81 12.66 -26.05
N GLN A 452 -7.50 13.73 -25.33
CA GLN A 452 -8.46 14.56 -24.59
C GLN A 452 -8.49 15.99 -25.13
N SER A 453 -9.49 16.76 -24.72
CA SER A 453 -9.65 18.18 -25.06
C SER A 453 -9.90 19.04 -23.82
N GLY A 454 -9.74 20.36 -23.98
CA GLY A 454 -10.01 21.36 -22.94
C GLY A 454 -9.20 21.15 -21.65
N ILE A 455 -9.86 21.41 -20.52
CA ILE A 455 -9.24 21.37 -19.18
C ILE A 455 -8.71 19.98 -18.81
N THR A 456 -9.32 18.91 -19.31
CA THR A 456 -8.86 17.54 -19.03
C THR A 456 -7.51 17.26 -19.70
N LYS A 457 -7.31 17.73 -20.94
CA LYS A 457 -6.01 17.64 -21.63
C LYS A 457 -4.92 18.35 -20.85
N GLN A 458 -5.18 19.60 -20.45
CA GLN A 458 -4.23 20.39 -19.68
C GLN A 458 -3.90 19.74 -18.34
N ALA A 459 -4.93 19.31 -17.59
CA ALA A 459 -4.75 18.66 -16.30
C ALA A 459 -3.90 17.38 -16.41
N LEU A 460 -4.22 16.47 -17.33
CA LEU A 460 -3.44 15.24 -17.52
C LEU A 460 -2.00 15.51 -17.95
N PHE A 461 -1.77 16.50 -18.81
CA PHE A 461 -0.42 16.85 -19.25
C PHE A 461 0.41 17.46 -18.12
N PHE A 462 -0.04 18.56 -17.53
CA PHE A 462 0.74 19.28 -16.51
C PHE A 462 0.85 18.50 -15.21
N CYS A 463 -0.24 17.88 -14.74
CA CYS A 463 -0.19 17.06 -13.52
C CYS A 463 0.60 15.77 -13.77
N GLY A 464 0.53 15.17 -14.96
CA GLY A 464 1.33 14.01 -15.33
C GLY A 464 2.84 14.31 -15.36
N MET A 465 3.24 15.44 -15.95
CA MET A 465 4.63 15.89 -15.96
C MET A 465 5.13 16.28 -14.55
N ALA A 466 4.30 16.96 -13.75
CA ALA A 466 4.63 17.27 -12.37
C ALA A 466 4.82 15.99 -11.54
N MET A 467 3.90 15.02 -11.70
CA MET A 467 4.02 13.70 -11.08
C MET A 467 5.34 13.01 -11.46
N ALA A 468 5.71 13.03 -12.75
CA ALA A 468 6.99 12.48 -13.21
C ALA A 468 8.21 13.13 -12.54
N ALA A 469 8.23 14.47 -12.46
CA ALA A 469 9.32 15.20 -11.82
C ALA A 469 9.41 14.94 -10.31
N ILE A 470 8.27 14.97 -9.62
CA ILE A 470 8.19 14.76 -8.16
C ILE A 470 8.69 13.37 -7.79
N PHE A 471 8.20 12.32 -8.46
CA PHE A 471 8.63 10.96 -8.14
C PHE A 471 10.07 10.67 -8.57
N SER A 472 10.56 11.28 -9.64
CA SER A 472 11.99 11.22 -9.99
C SER A 472 12.86 11.86 -8.90
N PHE A 473 12.40 12.97 -8.30
CA PHE A 473 13.08 13.59 -7.17
C PHE A 473 13.08 12.69 -5.91
N ILE A 474 11.98 11.99 -5.62
CA ILE A 474 11.94 11.02 -4.51
C ILE A 474 12.89 9.85 -4.77
N VAL A 475 12.94 9.31 -6.00
CA VAL A 475 13.92 8.27 -6.37
C VAL A 475 15.35 8.78 -6.14
N TYR A 476 15.65 10.01 -6.58
CA TYR A 476 16.95 10.63 -6.34
C TYR A 476 17.29 10.71 -4.83
N GLN A 477 16.35 11.09 -3.98
CA GLN A 477 16.55 11.13 -2.52
C GLN A 477 16.87 9.76 -1.93
N ILE A 478 16.15 8.71 -2.37
CA ILE A 478 16.35 7.33 -1.93
C ILE A 478 17.74 6.83 -2.36
N VAL A 479 18.07 6.97 -3.64
CA VAL A 479 19.34 6.49 -4.22
C VAL A 479 20.55 7.25 -3.66
N SER A 480 20.40 8.55 -3.40
CA SER A 480 21.49 9.37 -2.86
C SER A 480 21.76 9.12 -1.38
N ASN A 481 20.80 8.53 -0.65
CA ASN A 481 20.91 8.27 0.79
C ASN A 481 20.49 6.84 1.14
N PRO A 482 21.16 5.82 0.56
CA PRO A 482 20.71 4.43 0.63
C PRO A 482 20.66 3.90 2.07
N GLY A 483 21.61 4.31 2.92
CA GLY A 483 21.65 3.89 4.33
C GLY A 483 20.50 4.42 5.18
N VAL A 484 19.93 5.58 4.84
CA VAL A 484 18.76 6.14 5.55
C VAL A 484 17.48 5.49 5.07
N TRP A 485 17.35 5.28 3.76
CA TRP A 485 16.14 4.79 3.12
C TRP A 485 16.13 3.27 2.95
N GLY A 486 16.85 2.56 3.81
CA GLY A 486 16.81 1.09 3.88
C GLY A 486 17.19 0.39 2.57
N VAL A 487 17.97 1.04 1.69
CA VAL A 487 18.50 0.41 0.48
C VAL A 487 19.70 -0.44 0.88
N ASN A 488 19.47 -1.74 0.96
CA ASN A 488 20.45 -2.77 1.27
C ASN A 488 20.45 -3.86 0.18
N GLU A 489 21.32 -4.85 0.31
CA GLU A 489 21.47 -5.93 -0.67
C GLU A 489 20.16 -6.67 -0.99
N LEU A 490 19.29 -6.92 0.00
CA LEU A 490 17.99 -7.56 -0.22
C LEU A 490 17.10 -6.68 -1.10
N SER A 491 16.84 -5.45 -0.65
CA SER A 491 15.94 -4.53 -1.36
C SER A 491 16.44 -4.20 -2.76
N TYR A 492 17.76 -4.00 -2.92
CA TYR A 492 18.35 -3.67 -4.20
C TYR A 492 18.29 -4.87 -5.16
N SER A 493 18.68 -6.06 -4.68
CA SER A 493 18.62 -7.28 -5.48
C SER A 493 17.18 -7.62 -5.86
N TYR A 494 16.21 -7.39 -4.97
CA TYR A 494 14.80 -7.58 -5.25
C TYR A 494 14.31 -6.65 -6.36
N VAL A 495 14.63 -5.35 -6.30
CA VAL A 495 14.28 -4.36 -7.34
C VAL A 495 14.89 -4.71 -8.70
N VAL A 496 16.16 -5.11 -8.72
CA VAL A 496 16.81 -5.54 -9.97
C VAL A 496 16.17 -6.83 -10.48
N PHE A 497 15.91 -7.79 -9.61
CA PHE A 497 15.31 -9.07 -9.96
C PHE A 497 13.92 -8.91 -10.58
N GLU A 498 13.02 -8.16 -9.96
CA GLU A 498 11.65 -7.99 -10.45
C GLU A 498 11.60 -7.22 -11.78
N LEU A 499 12.49 -6.22 -11.97
CA LEU A 499 12.62 -5.51 -13.24
C LEU A 499 13.07 -6.46 -14.35
N VAL A 500 14.19 -7.16 -14.14
CA VAL A 500 14.75 -8.10 -15.12
C VAL A 500 13.74 -9.21 -15.41
N LEU A 501 13.14 -9.81 -14.38
CA LEU A 501 12.11 -10.81 -14.51
C LEU A 501 10.92 -10.28 -15.31
N GLY A 502 10.51 -9.04 -15.06
CA GLY A 502 9.40 -8.41 -15.77
C GLY A 502 9.62 -8.35 -17.29
N PHE A 503 10.82 -7.94 -17.72
CA PHE A 503 11.19 -7.92 -19.15
C PHE A 503 11.33 -9.33 -19.74
N LEU A 504 11.92 -10.26 -18.99
CA LEU A 504 12.05 -11.66 -19.41
C LEU A 504 10.68 -12.33 -19.60
N ILE A 505 9.74 -12.08 -18.70
CA ILE A 505 8.35 -12.55 -18.80
C ILE A 505 7.73 -12.02 -20.08
N TYR A 506 7.84 -10.72 -20.38
CA TYR A 506 7.26 -10.19 -21.62
C TYR A 506 7.86 -10.87 -22.86
N ALA A 507 9.19 -11.00 -22.93
CA ALA A 507 9.86 -11.64 -24.07
C ALA A 507 9.41 -13.10 -24.25
N TYR A 508 9.33 -13.84 -23.15
CA TYR A 508 8.86 -15.23 -23.13
C TYR A 508 7.39 -15.35 -23.54
N SER A 509 6.51 -14.55 -22.93
CA SER A 509 5.07 -14.53 -23.22
C SER A 509 4.80 -14.13 -24.67
N LYS A 510 5.53 -13.15 -25.22
CA LYS A 510 5.45 -12.78 -26.63
C LYS A 510 5.78 -13.95 -27.55
N ARG A 511 6.88 -14.66 -27.26
CA ARG A 511 7.32 -15.82 -28.06
C ARG A 511 6.33 -16.98 -28.01
N ILE A 512 5.79 -17.31 -26.84
CA ILE A 512 4.86 -18.43 -26.68
C ILE A 512 3.50 -18.14 -27.28
N ASN A 513 2.96 -16.95 -27.07
CA ASN A 513 1.68 -16.58 -27.65
C ASN A 513 1.77 -16.46 -29.18
N ALA A 514 2.90 -15.98 -29.72
CA ALA A 514 3.13 -15.98 -31.16
C ALA A 514 3.10 -17.40 -31.75
N LYS A 515 3.67 -18.40 -31.06
CA LYS A 515 3.56 -19.82 -31.45
C LYS A 515 2.13 -20.35 -31.43
N LYS A 516 1.24 -19.76 -30.63
CA LYS A 516 -0.20 -20.06 -30.58
C LYS A 516 -1.03 -19.21 -31.57
N GLY A 517 -0.38 -18.40 -32.42
CA GLY A 517 -1.06 -17.50 -33.36
C GLY A 517 -1.67 -16.26 -32.72
N VAL A 518 -1.30 -15.91 -31.47
CA VAL A 518 -1.81 -14.75 -30.73
C VAL A 518 -0.74 -13.65 -30.72
N ASN A 519 -1.08 -12.46 -31.23
CA ASN A 519 -0.24 -11.27 -31.09
C ASN A 519 -0.61 -10.48 -29.83
N ILE A 520 0.15 -10.67 -28.75
CA ILE A 520 -0.10 -9.98 -27.47
C ILE A 520 0.10 -8.45 -27.56
N ASP A 521 0.80 -7.93 -28.58
CA ASP A 521 0.97 -6.49 -28.77
C ASP A 521 -0.36 -5.78 -29.01
N LEU A 522 -1.37 -6.51 -29.49
CA LEU A 522 -2.74 -6.00 -29.66
C LEU A 522 -3.42 -5.76 -28.32
N ALA A 523 -3.17 -6.61 -27.30
CA ALA A 523 -3.78 -6.45 -25.97
C ALA A 523 -3.41 -5.09 -25.37
N PHE A 524 -2.17 -4.64 -25.57
CA PHE A 524 -1.68 -3.36 -25.09
C PHE A 524 -2.13 -2.14 -25.92
N LYS A 525 -2.90 -2.33 -27.00
CA LYS A 525 -3.49 -1.23 -27.78
C LYS A 525 -4.98 -1.06 -27.50
N GLU A 526 -5.62 -2.07 -26.92
CA GLU A 526 -7.05 -2.12 -26.65
C GLU A 526 -7.34 -1.99 -25.14
N ILE A 527 -8.49 -1.41 -24.81
CA ILE A 527 -8.97 -1.37 -23.43
C ILE A 527 -9.61 -2.73 -23.12
N PRO A 528 -9.27 -3.40 -21.99
CA PRO A 528 -9.88 -4.68 -21.63
C PRO A 528 -11.41 -4.60 -21.57
N PRO A 529 -12.12 -5.68 -21.95
CA PRO A 529 -13.57 -5.80 -21.75
C PRO A 529 -13.94 -5.80 -20.26
N ASP A 530 -15.24 -5.66 -19.98
CA ASP A 530 -15.82 -5.72 -18.63
C ASP A 530 -15.96 -7.15 -18.08
#